data_AF-A0A1F9BKB7-F1
#
_entry.id   AF-A0A1F9BKB7-F1
#
_cell.length_a   1.000
_cell.length_b   1.000
_cell.length_c   1.000
_cell.angle_alpha   90.00
_cell.angle_beta   90.00
_cell.angle_gamma   90.00
#
_symmetry.space_group_name_H-M   'P 1'
#
loop_
_entity.id
_entity.type
_entity.pdbx_description
1 polymer ?
#
loop_
_entity_poly.entity_id
_entity_poly.type
_entity_poly.pdbx_seq_one_letter_code
_entity_poly.pdbx_strand_id
1 'polypeptide(L)'
;MDKTKLNFVIDALMFLCLMALAGLGFLMKYVLLPGREAWAKYGRNVELTWLGWDRHDWGQIHLYLAFILLGVLVIHLILHWQMILGLYARLLPNPRTRTRVALAFLILTVLLLYFPFLISPEARERGRGGGGRGRVHSALKAMSSYSGSQAQLGNQNKGNPYERT
;
A
#
# COMPACT_ATOMS: atom_id res chain seq x y z
N MET A 1 -41.91 -1.10 10.17
CA MET A 1 -41.34 -1.10 8.81
C MET A 1 -41.60 -2.47 8.20
N ASP A 2 -42.07 -2.53 6.96
CA ASP A 2 -42.24 -3.81 6.26
C ASP A 2 -40.88 -4.49 6.06
N LYS A 3 -40.80 -5.80 6.29
CA LYS A 3 -39.55 -6.58 6.13
C LYS A 3 -38.93 -6.37 4.74
N THR A 4 -39.75 -6.28 3.71
CA THR A 4 -39.32 -6.00 2.34
C THR A 4 -38.66 -4.63 2.20
N LYS A 5 -39.19 -3.60 2.86
CA LYS A 5 -38.60 -2.25 2.85
C LYS A 5 -37.26 -2.24 3.60
N LEU A 6 -37.17 -2.94 4.73
CA LEU A 6 -35.91 -3.07 5.48
C LEU A 6 -34.83 -3.77 4.64
N ASN A 7 -35.17 -4.89 3.98
CA ASN A 7 -34.23 -5.60 3.11
C ASN A 7 -33.75 -4.72 1.95
N PHE A 8 -34.68 -4.01 1.29
CA PHE A 8 -34.33 -3.08 0.21
C PHE A 8 -33.39 -1.95 0.68
N VAL A 9 -33.63 -1.39 1.87
CA VAL A 9 -32.76 -0.34 2.44
C VAL A 9 -31.36 -0.90 2.74
N ILE A 10 -31.27 -2.11 3.29
CA ILE A 10 -29.98 -2.74 3.57
C ILE A 10 -29.22 -3.02 2.28
N ASP A 11 -29.89 -3.52 1.24
CA ASP A 11 -29.27 -3.80 -0.06
C ASP A 11 -28.77 -2.50 -0.72
N ALA A 12 -29.59 -1.44 -0.69
CA ALA A 12 -29.20 -0.13 -1.18
C ALA A 12 -28.01 0.47 -0.40
N LEU A 13 -28.01 0.31 0.93
CA LEU A 13 -26.93 0.77 1.79
C LEU A 13 -25.62 0.00 1.49
N MET A 14 -25.68 -1.33 1.37
CA MET A 14 -24.52 -2.13 0.98
C MET A 14 -23.96 -1.70 -0.37
N PHE A 15 -24.84 -1.50 -1.37
CA PHE A 15 -24.42 -1.05 -2.69
C PHE A 15 -23.72 0.31 -2.62
N LEU A 16 -24.29 1.26 -1.88
CA LEU A 16 -23.68 2.58 -1.70
C LEU A 16 -22.33 2.50 -0.99
N CYS A 17 -22.23 1.71 0.09
CA CYS A 17 -20.97 1.46 0.78
C CYS A 17 -19.92 0.83 -0.14
N LEU A 18 -20.31 -0.12 -0.99
CA LEU A 18 -19.43 -0.75 -1.96
C LEU A 18 -18.92 0.25 -3.01
N MET A 19 -19.79 1.10 -3.54
CA MET A 19 -19.41 2.13 -4.51
C MET A 19 -18.46 3.17 -3.88
N ALA A 20 -18.73 3.57 -2.63
CA ALA A 20 -17.86 4.48 -1.90
C ALA A 20 -16.49 3.85 -1.60
N LEU A 21 -16.43 2.56 -1.23
CA LEU A 21 -15.18 1.81 -1.07
C LEU A 21 -14.38 1.75 -2.37
N ALA A 22 -15.02 1.36 -3.47
CA ALA A 22 -14.38 1.29 -4.78
C ALA A 22 -13.86 2.68 -5.21
N GLY A 23 -14.67 3.72 -5.04
CA GLY A 23 -14.29 5.11 -5.32
C GLY A 23 -13.07 5.56 -4.52
N LEU A 24 -13.04 5.31 -3.20
CA LEU A 24 -11.89 5.62 -2.35
C LEU A 24 -10.65 4.79 -2.71
N GLY A 25 -10.84 3.52 -3.08
CA GLY A 25 -9.75 2.68 -3.59
C GLY A 25 -9.14 3.24 -4.86
N PHE A 26 -9.96 3.68 -5.82
CA PHE A 26 -9.51 4.34 -7.04
C PHE A 26 -8.86 5.70 -6.78
N LEU A 27 -9.42 6.50 -5.87
CA LEU A 27 -8.82 7.76 -5.43
C LEU A 27 -7.40 7.53 -4.91
N MET A 28 -7.22 6.55 -4.02
CA MET A 28 -5.91 6.22 -3.45
C MET A 28 -4.93 5.58 -4.42
N LYS A 29 -5.41 4.90 -5.47
CA LYS A 29 -4.58 4.25 -6.48
C LYS A 29 -4.13 5.23 -7.57
N TYR A 30 -5.05 6.06 -8.05
CA TYR A 30 -4.87 6.84 -9.28
C TYR A 30 -4.73 8.36 -9.06
N VAL A 31 -5.22 8.87 -7.94
CA VAL A 31 -5.10 10.31 -7.61
C VAL A 31 -3.99 10.52 -6.60
N LEU A 32 -3.98 9.76 -5.50
CA LEU A 32 -2.97 9.85 -4.45
C LEU A 32 -1.82 8.87 -4.75
N LEU A 33 -1.06 9.16 -5.81
CA LEU A 33 0.02 8.28 -6.27
C LEU A 33 1.02 7.98 -5.14
N PRO A 34 1.47 6.71 -4.98
CA PRO A 34 2.52 6.38 -4.03
C PRO A 34 3.82 7.10 -4.41
N GLY A 35 4.64 7.47 -3.42
CA GLY A 35 5.81 8.33 -3.63
C GLY A 35 6.77 7.93 -4.76
N ARG A 36 6.87 6.65 -5.13
CA ARG A 36 7.63 6.20 -6.31
C ARG A 36 7.00 6.63 -7.64
N GLU A 37 5.69 6.51 -7.76
CA GLU A 37 4.92 6.90 -8.95
C GLU A 37 4.77 8.42 -9.01
N ALA A 38 4.59 9.08 -7.85
CA ALA A 38 4.63 10.53 -7.76
C ALA A 38 6.00 11.08 -8.19
N TRP A 39 7.10 10.42 -7.80
CA TRP A 39 8.45 10.81 -8.24
C TRP A 39 8.66 10.59 -9.74
N ALA A 40 8.15 9.49 -10.31
CA ALA A 40 8.21 9.24 -11.74
C ALA A 40 7.39 10.26 -12.56
N LYS A 41 6.24 10.70 -12.04
CA LYS A 41 5.33 11.63 -12.72
C LYS A 41 5.72 13.11 -12.55
N TYR A 42 6.17 13.49 -11.35
CA TYR A 42 6.45 14.89 -11.00
C TYR A 42 7.94 15.20 -10.84
N GLY A 43 8.84 14.21 -10.90
CA GLY A 43 10.30 14.38 -10.76
C GLY A 43 10.79 14.74 -9.36
N ARG A 44 9.87 14.91 -8.40
CA ARG A 44 10.12 15.33 -7.01
C ARG A 44 9.23 14.53 -6.07
N ASN A 45 9.67 14.34 -4.83
CA ASN A 45 8.86 13.71 -3.80
C ASN A 45 7.79 14.72 -3.38
N VAL A 46 6.60 14.59 -3.98
CA VAL A 46 5.45 15.45 -3.70
C VAL A 46 4.41 14.63 -2.96
N GLU A 47 3.95 15.15 -1.83
CA GLU A 47 2.79 14.63 -1.12
C GLU A 47 1.54 15.16 -1.83
N LEU A 48 0.77 14.25 -2.42
CA LEU A 48 -0.52 14.61 -2.99
C LEU A 48 -1.54 14.54 -1.86
N THR A 49 -2.14 15.69 -1.55
CA THR A 49 -3.23 15.80 -0.59
C THR A 49 -4.53 16.07 -1.34
N TRP A 50 -5.61 15.43 -0.91
CA TRP A 50 -6.96 15.76 -1.38
C TRP A 50 -7.80 16.15 -0.17
N LEU A 51 -8.45 17.32 -0.23
CA LEU A 51 -9.21 17.89 0.90
C LEU A 51 -8.38 18.16 2.17
N GLY A 52 -7.06 18.33 2.02
CA GLY A 52 -6.12 18.51 3.13
C GLY A 52 -5.66 17.22 3.80
N TRP A 53 -6.13 16.07 3.31
CA TRP A 53 -5.76 14.74 3.81
C TRP A 53 -4.86 13.99 2.83
N ASP A 54 -3.92 13.23 3.39
CA ASP A 54 -2.98 12.45 2.61
C ASP A 54 -3.54 11.05 2.28
N ARG A 55 -2.74 10.24 1.57
CA ARG A 55 -3.11 8.86 1.24
C ARG A 55 -3.35 7.97 2.47
N HIS A 56 -2.66 8.23 3.57
CA HIS A 56 -2.78 7.45 4.78
C HIS A 56 -4.14 7.70 5.45
N ASP A 57 -4.54 8.97 5.57
CA ASP A 57 -5.83 9.38 6.13
C ASP A 57 -7.01 8.80 5.33
N TRP A 58 -6.98 8.93 4.00
CA TRP A 58 -7.98 8.31 3.12
C TRP A 58 -7.97 6.78 3.22
N GLY A 59 -6.81 6.19 3.52
CA GLY A 59 -6.66 4.76 3.81
C GLY A 59 -7.37 4.34 5.09
N GLN A 60 -7.31 5.17 6.15
CA GLN A 60 -8.03 4.91 7.39
C GLN A 60 -9.55 4.97 7.17
N ILE A 61 -10.04 5.97 6.43
CA ILE A 61 -11.47 6.08 6.08
C ILE A 61 -11.92 4.90 5.24
N HIS A 62 -11.11 4.50 4.25
CA HIS A 62 -11.38 3.31 3.45
C HIS A 62 -11.49 2.06 4.33
N LEU A 63 -10.64 1.90 5.34
CA LEU A 63 -10.71 0.79 6.29
C LEU A 63 -11.98 0.82 7.16
N TYR A 64 -12.36 1.98 7.71
CA TYR A 64 -13.60 2.09 8.47
C TYR A 64 -14.83 1.78 7.63
N LEU A 65 -14.85 2.25 6.38
CA LEU A 65 -15.92 1.94 5.45
C LEU A 65 -15.98 0.44 5.11
N ALA A 66 -14.82 -0.23 5.06
CA ALA A 66 -14.75 -1.69 4.86
C ALA A 66 -15.36 -2.44 6.06
N PHE A 67 -15.11 -2.00 7.29
CA PHE A 67 -15.76 -2.58 8.47
C PHE A 67 -17.26 -2.33 8.51
N ILE A 68 -17.73 -1.15 8.10
CA ILE A 68 -19.17 -0.86 7.99
C ILE A 68 -19.79 -1.78 6.94
N LEU A 69 -19.22 -1.89 5.74
CA LEU A 69 -19.71 -2.79 4.70
C LEU A 69 -19.74 -4.24 5.20
N LEU A 70 -18.69 -4.69 5.89
CA LEU A 70 -18.65 -6.03 6.47
C LEU A 70 -19.77 -6.26 7.49
N GLY A 71 -20.02 -5.29 8.37
CA GLY A 71 -21.11 -5.36 9.35
C GLY A 71 -22.49 -5.44 8.69
N VAL A 72 -22.75 -4.57 7.70
CA VAL A 72 -24.02 -4.58 6.95
C VAL A 72 -24.18 -5.88 6.15
N LEU A 73 -23.09 -6.40 5.57
CA LEU A 73 -23.08 -7.68 4.87
C LEU A 73 -23.46 -8.84 5.80
N VAL A 74 -22.92 -8.88 7.03
CA VAL A 74 -23.29 -9.90 8.03
C VAL A 74 -24.79 -9.82 8.36
N ILE A 75 -25.33 -8.62 8.55
CA ILE A 75 -26.76 -8.42 8.81
C ILE A 75 -27.58 -8.92 7.61
N HIS A 76 -27.18 -8.58 6.38
CA HIS A 76 -27.83 -9.07 5.16
C HIS A 76 -27.83 -10.60 5.09
N LEU A 77 -26.71 -11.26 5.37
CA LEU A 77 -26.63 -12.73 5.39
C LEU A 77 -27.58 -13.36 6.41
N ILE A 78 -27.72 -12.75 7.60
CA ILE A 78 -28.66 -13.21 8.63
C ILE A 78 -30.11 -13.07 8.13
N LEU A 79 -30.45 -11.93 7.51
CA LEU A 79 -31.79 -11.68 6.97
C LEU A 79 -32.16 -12.65 5.84
N HIS A 80 -31.18 -13.03 5.01
CA HIS A 80 -31.37 -13.94 3.89
C HIS A 80 -31.06 -15.42 4.23
N TRP A 81 -30.81 -15.75 5.50
CA TRP A 81 -30.32 -17.07 5.92
C TRP A 81 -31.19 -18.25 5.43
N GLN A 82 -32.51 -18.12 5.52
CA GLN A 82 -33.43 -19.18 5.08
C GLN A 82 -33.39 -19.38 3.56
N MET A 83 -33.26 -18.28 2.79
CA MET A 83 -33.09 -18.35 1.34
C MET A 83 -31.77 -19.02 0.99
N ILE A 84 -30.68 -18.69 1.70
CA ILE A 84 -29.36 -19.30 1.50
C ILE A 84 -29.44 -20.82 1.73
N LEU A 85 -30.04 -21.26 2.84
CA LEU A 85 -30.20 -22.70 3.12
C LEU A 85 -31.04 -23.41 2.06
N GLY A 86 -32.13 -22.77 1.60
CA GLY A 86 -32.98 -23.31 0.55
C GLY A 86 -32.27 -23.42 -0.80
N LEU A 87 -31.55 -22.37 -1.21
CA LEU A 87 -30.75 -22.37 -2.44
C LEU A 87 -29.63 -23.40 -2.37
N TYR A 88 -28.95 -23.48 -1.22
CA TYR A 88 -27.85 -24.41 -1.00
C TYR A 88 -28.29 -25.87 -1.05
N ALA A 89 -29.44 -26.19 -0.46
CA ALA A 89 -30.03 -27.52 -0.55
C ALA A 89 -30.48 -27.89 -1.98
N ARG A 90 -30.91 -26.91 -2.78
CA ARG A 90 -31.29 -27.11 -4.19
C ARG A 90 -30.06 -27.33 -5.09
N LEU A 91 -28.98 -26.57 -4.89
CA LEU A 91 -27.76 -26.69 -5.68
C LEU A 91 -27.00 -27.98 -5.37
N LEU A 92 -26.99 -28.42 -4.11
CA LEU A 92 -26.28 -29.62 -3.66
C LEU A 92 -27.26 -30.60 -3.00
N PRO A 93 -27.92 -31.47 -3.78
CA PRO A 93 -28.88 -32.43 -3.24
C PRO A 93 -28.24 -33.48 -2.32
N ASN A 94 -26.95 -33.77 -2.50
CA ASN A 94 -26.23 -34.77 -1.71
C ASN A 94 -25.73 -34.21 -0.37
N PRO A 95 -26.15 -34.77 0.80
CA PRO A 95 -25.82 -34.21 2.12
C PRO A 95 -24.33 -34.31 2.48
N ARG A 96 -23.63 -35.34 1.98
CA ARG A 96 -22.17 -35.50 2.18
C ARG A 96 -21.38 -34.44 1.41
N THR A 97 -21.73 -34.20 0.15
CA THR A 97 -21.10 -33.16 -0.68
C THR A 97 -21.37 -31.78 -0.11
N ARG A 98 -22.60 -31.53 0.36
CA ARG A 98 -22.99 -30.30 1.04
C ARG A 98 -22.06 -30.01 2.23
N THR A 99 -21.88 -30.97 3.13
CA THR A 99 -21.00 -30.77 4.31
C THR A 99 -19.54 -30.53 3.92
N ARG A 100 -19.02 -31.26 2.92
CA ARG A 100 -17.64 -31.07 2.43
C ARG A 100 -17.43 -29.69 1.82
N VAL A 101 -18.38 -29.21 1.02
CA VAL A 101 -18.31 -27.87 0.40
C VAL A 101 -18.38 -26.78 1.46
N ALA A 102 -19.28 -26.91 2.45
CA ALA A 102 -19.37 -25.95 3.55
C ALA A 102 -18.07 -25.89 4.38
N LEU A 103 -17.48 -27.05 4.69
CA LEU A 103 -16.20 -27.14 5.39
C LEU A 103 -15.05 -26.54 4.57
N ALA A 104 -14.96 -26.87 3.28
CA ALA A 104 -13.94 -26.31 2.40
C ALA A 104 -14.04 -24.79 2.31
N PHE A 105 -15.26 -24.25 2.19
CA PHE A 105 -15.51 -22.81 2.18
C PHE A 105 -15.16 -22.13 3.50
N LEU A 106 -15.47 -22.77 4.63
CA LEU A 106 -15.12 -22.28 5.97
C LEU A 106 -13.60 -22.25 6.15
N ILE A 107 -12.91 -23.33 5.81
CA ILE A 107 -11.44 -23.43 5.88
C ILE A 107 -10.80 -22.35 5.00
N LEU A 108 -11.30 -22.17 3.77
CA LEU A 108 -10.81 -21.15 2.86
C LEU A 108 -10.99 -19.74 3.43
N THR A 109 -12.15 -19.44 4.01
CA THR A 109 -12.42 -18.14 4.65
C THR A 109 -11.47 -17.87 5.81
N VAL A 110 -11.29 -18.85 6.70
CA VAL A 110 -10.35 -18.73 7.84
C VAL A 110 -8.91 -18.57 7.35
N LEU A 111 -8.51 -19.34 6.34
CA LEU A 111 -7.18 -19.24 5.73
C LEU A 111 -6.95 -17.84 5.15
N LEU A 112 -7.89 -17.28 4.39
CA LEU A 112 -7.76 -15.95 3.79
C LEU A 112 -7.70 -14.83 4.85
N LEU A 113 -8.47 -14.95 5.94
CA LEU A 113 -8.41 -13.99 7.05
C LEU A 113 -7.09 -14.07 7.83
N TYR A 114 -6.54 -15.28 8.00
CA TYR A 114 -5.31 -15.50 8.76
C TYR A 114 -4.04 -15.37 7.90
N PHE A 115 -4.17 -15.42 6.57
CA PHE A 115 -3.06 -15.33 5.62
C PHE A 115 -2.12 -14.13 5.86
N PRO A 116 -2.60 -12.90 6.10
CA PRO A 116 -1.72 -11.77 6.39
C PRO A 116 -0.84 -11.95 7.65
N PHE A 117 -1.28 -12.75 8.61
CA PHE A 117 -0.54 -13.03 9.86
C PHE A 117 0.49 -14.16 9.70
N LEU A 118 0.33 -15.00 8.67
CA LEU A 118 1.30 -16.05 8.32
C LEU A 118 2.54 -15.48 7.60
N ILE A 119 2.46 -14.26 7.08
CA ILE A 119 3.56 -13.60 6.37
C ILE A 119 4.41 -12.84 7.38
N SER A 120 5.59 -13.37 7.70
CA SER A 120 6.62 -12.58 8.40
C SER A 120 7.22 -11.58 7.41
N PRO A 121 7.17 -10.26 7.68
CA PRO A 121 7.72 -9.28 6.78
C PRO A 121 9.24 -9.46 6.71
N GLU A 122 9.75 -9.84 5.54
CA GLU A 122 11.18 -9.89 5.29
C GLU A 122 11.70 -8.45 5.29
N ALA A 123 12.35 -8.05 6.39
CA ALA A 123 12.94 -6.72 6.56
C ALA A 123 14.18 -6.60 5.68
N ARG A 124 13.98 -6.48 4.36
CA ARG A 124 15.06 -6.20 3.43
C ARG A 124 15.43 -4.73 3.60
N GLU A 125 16.63 -4.45 4.10
CA GLU A 125 17.17 -3.09 4.15
C GLU A 125 17.02 -2.47 2.76
N ARG A 126 16.20 -1.43 2.69
CA ARG A 126 15.99 -0.66 1.47
C ARG A 126 17.31 0.07 1.22
N GLY A 127 18.20 -0.59 0.47
CA GLY A 127 19.54 -0.10 0.18
C GLY A 127 19.46 1.39 -0.14
N ARG A 128 20.18 2.20 0.64
CA ARG A 128 20.22 3.66 0.60
C ARG A 128 20.02 4.11 -0.85
N GLY A 129 18.80 4.53 -1.17
CA GLY A 129 18.49 5.12 -2.46
C GLY A 129 19.43 6.30 -2.59
N GLY A 130 20.42 6.18 -3.47
CA GLY A 130 21.45 7.17 -3.69
C GLY A 130 20.83 8.44 -4.23
N GLY A 131 20.23 9.25 -3.37
CA GLY A 131 19.92 10.63 -3.64
C GLY A 131 21.22 11.30 -4.04
N GLY A 132 21.28 11.84 -5.26
CA GLY A 132 22.47 12.39 -5.92
C GLY A 132 23.24 13.48 -5.16
N ARG A 133 22.82 13.86 -3.95
CA ARG A 133 23.55 14.77 -3.05
C ARG A 133 24.87 14.19 -2.51
N GLY A 134 24.96 12.87 -2.31
CA GLY A 134 26.19 12.25 -1.80
C GLY A 134 27.33 12.27 -2.82
N ARG A 135 27.01 12.06 -4.11
CA ARG A 135 28.01 11.95 -5.18
C ARG A 135 28.71 13.29 -5.47
N VAL A 136 27.98 14.40 -5.35
CA VAL A 136 28.54 15.75 -5.51
C VAL A 136 29.48 16.10 -4.35
N HIS A 137 29.14 15.72 -3.11
CA HIS A 137 30.01 15.99 -1.97
C HIS A 137 31.28 15.13 -2.00
N SER A 138 31.19 13.86 -2.40
CA SER A 138 32.35 13.00 -2.61
C SER A 138 33.25 13.49 -3.75
N ALA A 139 32.66 13.96 -4.86
CA ALA A 139 33.41 14.52 -5.98
C ALA A 139 34.09 15.85 -5.63
N LEU A 140 33.40 16.76 -4.93
CA LEU A 140 33.98 18.01 -4.44
C LEU A 140 35.11 17.77 -3.43
N LYS A 141 34.93 16.78 -2.54
CA LYS A 141 35.99 16.40 -1.59
C LYS A 141 37.20 15.83 -2.32
N ALA A 142 36.98 14.95 -3.30
CA ALA A 142 38.05 14.38 -4.14
C ALA A 142 38.81 15.46 -4.92
N MET A 143 38.10 16.41 -5.53
CA MET A 143 38.70 17.55 -6.25
C MET A 143 39.46 18.49 -5.31
N SER A 144 38.95 18.76 -4.11
CA SER A 144 39.65 19.57 -3.10
C SER A 144 40.94 18.88 -2.63
N SER A 145 40.92 17.57 -2.39
CA SER A 145 42.12 16.81 -2.03
C SER A 145 43.15 16.74 -3.17
N TYR A 146 42.70 16.67 -4.42
CA TYR A 146 43.60 16.71 -5.59
C TYR A 146 44.28 18.08 -5.75
N SER A 147 43.52 19.17 -5.56
CA SER A 147 44.04 20.54 -5.58
C SER A 147 45.07 20.80 -4.47
N GLY A 148 44.84 20.29 -3.26
CA GLY A 148 45.79 20.42 -2.14
C GLY A 148 47.10 19.66 -2.38
N SER A 149 47.03 18.48 -3.01
CA SER A 149 48.22 17.66 -3.32
C SER A 149 49.11 18.32 -4.39
N GLN A 150 48.51 18.90 -5.44
CA GLN A 150 49.26 19.61 -6.49
C GLN A 150 49.95 20.89 -5.97
N ALA A 151 49.33 21.60 -5.02
CA ALA A 151 49.93 22.77 -4.40
C ALA A 151 51.17 22.44 -3.55
N GLN A 152 51.21 21.26 -2.93
CA GLN A 152 52.39 20.78 -2.20
C GLN A 152 53.52 20.34 -3.13
N LEU A 153 53.20 19.65 -4.23
CA LEU A 153 54.19 19.21 -5.23
C LEU A 153 54.84 20.39 -5.98
N GLY A 154 54.08 21.46 -6.25
CA GLY A 154 54.61 22.68 -6.88
C GLY A 154 55.57 23.49 -5.99
N ASN A 155 55.52 23.32 -4.66
CA ASN A 155 56.38 24.04 -3.71
C ASN A 155 57.70 23.30 -3.42
N GLN A 156 57.74 21.97 -3.60
CA GLN A 156 58.99 21.20 -3.44
C GLN A 156 59.99 21.37 -4.58
N ASN A 157 59.57 21.88 -5.74
CA ASN A 157 60.45 22.04 -6.92
C ASN A 157 61.09 23.44 -7.03
N LYS A 158 61.05 24.25 -5.96
CA LYS A 158 61.78 25.53 -5.86
C LYS A 158 63.03 25.41 -4.98
N GLY A 159 63.77 24.32 -5.16
CA GLY A 159 65.09 24.11 -4.56
C GLY A 159 66.13 25.06 -5.14
N ASN A 160 66.48 26.08 -4.35
CA ASN A 160 67.72 26.86 -4.26
C ASN A 160 68.60 27.03 -5.53
N PRO A 161 68.69 28.23 -6.14
CA PRO A 161 69.55 28.49 -7.30
C PRO A 161 71.05 28.71 -7.01
N TYR A 162 71.58 28.26 -5.86
CA TYR A 162 72.98 28.52 -5.45
C TYR A 162 73.90 27.28 -5.34
N GLU A 163 73.68 26.24 -6.15
CA GLU A 163 74.64 25.13 -6.29
C GLU A 163 75.01 24.90 -7.76
N ARG A 164 75.94 25.71 -8.28
CA ARG A 164 76.85 25.29 -9.36
C ARG A 164 78.06 26.22 -9.44
N THR A 165 79.12 25.85 -8.72
CA THR A 165 80.50 26.28 -8.98
C THR A 165 81.12 25.38 -10.03
#